data_AF-A0A7V2ZLE3-F1
#
_entry.id   AF-A0A7V2ZLE3-F1
#
_cell.length_a   1.000
_cell.length_b   1.000
_cell.length_c   1.000
_cell.angle_alpha   90.00
_cell.angle_beta   90.00
_cell.angle_gamma   90.00
#
_symmetry.space_group_name_H-M   'P 1'
#
loop_
_entity.id
_entity.type
_entity.pdbx_description
1 polymer ?
#
loop_
_entity_poly.entity_id
_entity_poly.type
_entity_poly.pdbx_seq_one_letter_code
_entity_poly.pdbx_strand_id
1 'polypeptide(L)'
;MNFDGIVSLLIACIEWILLINLLIFSKKDKTNLIALVMIALLAGYQTMEFIMCNLGFTQQIFPYIAFVIISYLPPLNLFLVLTLASNYKSDWKVILLFLPAIFFTIYYLFMISNFEVAKCTVLYASYHYPLGDLYGFFYYLPILISLIILIKKIPNSSDKKQKLILKVLLYSTIFISLPVVVGFTLMFFGSYAIISSMESIMCKFAFVYALSLGFLILYNSPFKDERNYFKYLSGYKQWNS
;
A
#
# COMPACT_ATOMS: atom_id res chain seq x y z
N MET A 1 -3.33 -5.68 30.85
CA MET A 1 -3.98 -4.91 29.76
C MET A 1 -3.51 -5.52 28.44
N ASN A 2 -4.43 -5.81 27.52
CA ASN A 2 -4.07 -6.32 26.20
C ASN A 2 -3.64 -5.14 25.30
N PHE A 3 -2.37 -5.09 24.93
CA PHE A 3 -1.81 -4.07 24.03
C PHE A 3 -1.68 -4.55 22.59
N ASP A 4 -2.13 -5.77 22.27
CA ASP A 4 -2.02 -6.32 20.93
C ASP A 4 -2.85 -5.49 19.94
N GLY A 5 -2.27 -5.24 18.76
CA GLY A 5 -2.90 -4.41 17.72
C GLY A 5 -2.99 -2.90 18.02
N ILE A 6 -2.48 -2.39 19.14
CA ILE A 6 -2.59 -0.95 19.47
C ILE A 6 -1.83 -0.06 18.47
N VAL A 7 -0.70 -0.54 17.95
CA VAL A 7 0.06 0.15 16.91
C VAL A 7 -0.76 0.23 15.62
N SER A 8 -1.48 -0.84 15.29
CA SER A 8 -2.34 -0.91 14.12
C SER A 8 -3.52 0.07 14.25
N LEU A 9 -4.09 0.25 15.45
CA LEU A 9 -5.07 1.31 15.72
C LEU A 9 -4.50 2.71 15.48
N LEU A 10 -3.30 2.99 16.02
CA LEU A 10 -2.66 4.29 15.85
C LEU A 10 -2.45 4.61 14.36
N ILE A 11 -1.90 3.65 13.61
CA ILE A 11 -1.68 3.81 12.17
C ILE A 11 -3.02 3.96 11.43
N ALA A 12 -4.02 3.13 11.73
CA ALA A 12 -5.36 3.23 11.14
C ALA A 12 -5.95 4.63 11.33
N CYS A 13 -5.89 5.19 12.55
CA CYS A 13 -6.38 6.55 12.82
C CYS A 13 -5.70 7.61 11.95
N ILE A 14 -4.37 7.53 11.82
CA ILE A 14 -3.61 8.49 11.00
C ILE A 14 -3.98 8.33 9.51
N GLU A 15 -4.07 7.10 9.02
CA GLU A 15 -4.42 6.80 7.62
C GLU A 15 -5.86 7.19 7.28
N TRP A 16 -6.81 6.99 8.20
CA TRP A 16 -8.19 7.48 8.04
C TRP A 16 -8.26 9.00 8.00
N ILE A 17 -7.55 9.70 8.90
CA ILE A 17 -7.46 11.17 8.89
C ILE A 17 -6.85 11.65 7.57
N LEU A 18 -5.78 11.00 7.11
CA LEU A 18 -5.14 11.31 5.82
C LEU A 18 -6.12 11.10 4.67
N LEU A 19 -6.82 9.96 4.64
CA LEU A 19 -7.80 9.62 3.60
C LEU A 19 -8.92 10.65 3.53
N ILE A 20 -9.54 10.98 4.67
CA ILE A 20 -10.65 11.95 4.75
C ILE A 20 -10.18 13.32 4.25
N ASN A 21 -9.00 13.79 4.69
CA ASN A 21 -8.44 15.06 4.22
C ASN A 21 -8.23 15.05 2.69
N LEU A 22 -7.64 13.99 2.15
CA LEU A 22 -7.40 13.89 0.71
C LEU A 22 -8.72 13.74 -0.06
N LEU A 23 -9.73 13.06 0.47
CA LEU A 23 -11.05 12.97 -0.15
C LEU A 23 -11.70 14.35 -0.30
N ILE A 24 -11.60 15.22 0.71
CA ILE A 24 -12.19 16.55 0.69
C ILE A 24 -11.38 17.52 -0.19
N PHE A 25 -10.05 17.50 -0.11
CA PHE A 25 -9.22 18.59 -0.64
C PHE A 25 -8.50 18.31 -1.96
N SER A 26 -8.47 17.06 -2.43
CA SER A 26 -7.76 16.71 -3.68
C SER A 26 -8.67 16.56 -4.89
N LYS A 27 -8.11 16.85 -6.07
CA LYS A 27 -8.77 16.55 -7.36
C LYS A 27 -8.87 15.03 -7.53
N LYS A 28 -10.03 14.56 -7.99
CA LYS A 28 -10.33 13.14 -8.22
C LYS A 28 -10.00 12.73 -9.66
N ASP A 29 -8.76 12.99 -10.08
CA ASP A 29 -8.28 12.44 -11.35
C ASP A 29 -7.96 10.94 -11.20
N LYS A 30 -7.73 10.25 -12.32
CA LYS A 30 -7.54 8.79 -12.34
C LYS A 30 -6.40 8.35 -11.42
N THR A 31 -5.27 9.05 -11.47
CA THR A 31 -4.07 8.75 -10.67
C THR A 31 -4.35 8.94 -9.18
N ASN A 32 -4.96 10.06 -8.80
CA ASN A 32 -5.27 10.35 -7.41
C ASN A 32 -6.34 9.39 -6.87
N LEU A 33 -7.29 8.96 -7.70
CA LEU A 33 -8.29 7.97 -7.31
C LEU A 33 -7.64 6.62 -6.97
N ILE A 34 -6.69 6.15 -7.79
CA ILE A 34 -5.95 4.91 -7.50
C ILE A 34 -5.21 5.04 -6.15
N ALA A 35 -4.49 6.15 -5.96
CA ALA A 35 -3.77 6.41 -4.72
C ALA A 35 -4.71 6.51 -3.49
N LEU A 36 -5.89 7.13 -3.64
CA LEU A 36 -6.92 7.18 -2.60
C LEU A 36 -7.45 5.79 -2.22
N VAL A 37 -7.73 4.95 -3.22
CA VAL A 37 -8.15 3.55 -2.99
C VAL A 37 -7.06 2.79 -2.24
N MET A 38 -5.78 2.97 -2.60
CA MET A 38 -4.68 2.32 -1.89
C MET A 38 -4.59 2.78 -0.42
N ILE A 39 -4.72 4.08 -0.13
CA ILE A 39 -4.74 4.58 1.26
C ILE A 39 -5.94 4.01 2.02
N ALA A 40 -7.11 3.89 1.38
CA ALA A 40 -8.29 3.28 1.99
C ALA A 40 -8.09 1.80 2.32
N LEU A 41 -7.43 1.04 1.43
CA LEU A 41 -7.08 -0.36 1.68
C LEU A 41 -6.06 -0.49 2.82
N LEU A 42 -5.04 0.37 2.88
CA LEU A 42 -4.08 0.38 4.00
C LEU A 42 -4.80 0.64 5.34
N ALA A 43 -5.62 1.69 5.42
CA ALA A 43 -6.39 2.02 6.61
C ALA A 43 -7.35 0.87 6.99
N GLY A 44 -8.00 0.26 6.00
CA GLY A 44 -8.88 -0.88 6.16
C GLY A 44 -8.15 -2.08 6.76
N TYR A 45 -6.97 -2.43 6.25
CA TYR A 45 -6.17 -3.53 6.78
C TYR A 45 -5.75 -3.27 8.23
N GLN A 46 -5.25 -2.07 8.55
CA GLN A 46 -4.84 -1.72 9.91
C GLN A 46 -6.02 -1.78 10.90
N THR A 47 -7.21 -1.38 10.43
CA THR A 47 -8.46 -1.50 11.19
C THR A 47 -8.81 -2.97 11.44
N MET A 48 -8.72 -3.83 10.43
CA MET A 48 -8.98 -5.26 10.57
C MET A 48 -8.00 -5.92 11.53
N GLU A 49 -6.72 -5.55 11.48
CA GLU A 49 -5.70 -6.08 12.40
C GLU A 49 -6.00 -5.70 13.86
N PHE A 50 -6.40 -4.45 14.12
CA PHE A 50 -6.83 -4.02 15.46
C PHE A 50 -8.08 -4.78 15.94
N ILE A 51 -9.09 -4.94 15.07
CA ILE A 51 -10.32 -5.67 15.39
C ILE A 51 -10.01 -7.13 15.77
N MET A 52 -9.14 -7.80 15.01
CA MET A 52 -8.75 -9.18 15.31
C MET A 52 -7.93 -9.28 16.59
N CYS A 53 -6.90 -8.44 16.75
CA CYS A 53 -5.91 -8.61 17.81
C CYS A 53 -6.27 -7.96 19.15
N ASN A 54 -7.01 -6.85 19.15
CA ASN A 54 -7.38 -6.16 20.38
C ASN A 54 -8.80 -6.51 20.84
N LEU A 55 -9.76 -6.48 19.91
CA LEU A 55 -11.17 -6.73 20.21
C LEU A 55 -11.53 -8.23 20.19
N GLY A 56 -10.61 -9.10 19.78
CA GLY A 56 -10.76 -10.55 19.86
C GLY A 56 -11.69 -11.17 18.80
N PHE A 57 -11.99 -10.44 17.72
CA PHE A 57 -12.80 -10.95 16.62
C PHE A 57 -11.96 -11.85 15.71
N THR A 58 -11.75 -13.09 16.12
CA THR A 58 -10.91 -14.08 15.41
C THR A 58 -11.68 -15.00 14.46
N GLN A 59 -12.98 -14.73 14.22
CA GLN A 59 -13.79 -15.51 13.27
C GLN A 59 -13.14 -15.45 11.88
N GLN A 60 -13.13 -16.56 11.16
CA GLN A 60 -12.47 -16.77 9.86
C GLN A 60 -12.74 -15.67 8.81
N ILE A 61 -13.90 -15.01 8.89
CA ILE A 61 -14.27 -13.91 7.99
C ILE A 61 -13.35 -12.69 8.11
N PHE A 62 -12.84 -12.38 9.31
CA PHE A 62 -11.97 -11.23 9.54
C PHE A 62 -10.59 -11.38 8.90
N PRO A 63 -9.82 -12.47 9.13
CA PRO A 63 -8.56 -12.67 8.44
C PRO A 63 -8.75 -12.85 6.93
N TYR A 64 -9.87 -13.42 6.47
CA TYR A 64 -10.20 -13.45 5.03
C TYR A 64 -10.39 -12.04 4.45
N ILE A 65 -11.15 -11.16 5.11
CA ILE A 65 -11.31 -9.77 4.64
C ILE A 65 -9.96 -9.04 4.65
N ALA A 66 -9.15 -9.21 5.70
CA ALA A 66 -7.81 -8.62 5.77
C ALA A 66 -6.94 -9.11 4.60
N PHE A 67 -6.98 -10.41 4.30
CA PHE A 67 -6.30 -11.03 3.17
C PHE A 67 -6.76 -10.46 1.82
N VAL A 68 -8.07 -10.28 1.63
CA VAL A 68 -8.62 -9.67 0.41
C VAL A 68 -8.05 -8.26 0.27
N ILE A 69 -8.11 -7.44 1.31
CA ILE A 69 -7.61 -6.06 1.28
C ILE A 69 -6.15 -6.00 0.82
N ILE A 70 -5.26 -6.80 1.42
CA ILE A 70 -3.82 -6.78 1.07
C ILE A 70 -3.55 -7.31 -0.33
N SER A 71 -4.35 -8.25 -0.82
CA SER A 71 -4.15 -8.88 -2.13
C SER A 71 -4.32 -7.90 -3.29
N TYR A 72 -5.13 -6.85 -3.12
CA TYR A 72 -5.33 -5.82 -4.14
C TYR A 72 -4.28 -4.69 -4.09
N LEU A 73 -3.48 -4.57 -3.03
CA LEU A 73 -2.48 -3.51 -2.90
C LEU A 73 -1.34 -3.60 -3.94
N PRO A 74 -0.64 -4.74 -4.12
CA PRO A 74 0.40 -4.86 -5.14
C PRO A 74 -0.05 -4.58 -6.58
N PRO A 75 -1.18 -5.11 -7.09
CA PRO A 75 -1.62 -4.81 -8.44
C PRO A 75 -2.09 -3.36 -8.60
N LEU A 76 -2.70 -2.74 -7.57
CA LEU A 76 -2.99 -1.31 -7.59
C LEU A 76 -1.72 -0.46 -7.67
N ASN A 77 -0.67 -0.85 -6.93
CA ASN A 77 0.62 -0.17 -6.98
C ASN A 77 1.22 -0.22 -8.39
N LEU A 78 1.24 -1.40 -9.01
CA LEU A 78 1.71 -1.56 -10.38
C LEU A 78 0.87 -0.74 -11.36
N PHE A 79 -0.46 -0.73 -11.19
CA PHE A 79 -1.35 0.07 -12.02
C PHE A 79 -1.11 1.58 -11.88
N LEU A 80 -0.85 2.06 -10.66
CA LEU A 80 -0.47 3.45 -10.40
C LEU A 80 0.84 3.81 -11.12
N VAL A 81 1.87 2.97 -10.97
CA VAL A 81 3.18 3.15 -11.61
C VAL A 81 3.05 3.15 -13.13
N LEU A 82 2.29 2.23 -13.72
CA LEU A 82 2.06 2.19 -15.17
C LEU A 82 1.32 3.43 -15.69
N THR A 83 0.33 3.92 -14.93
CA THR A 83 -0.40 5.15 -15.25
C THR A 83 0.54 6.35 -15.27
N LEU A 84 1.47 6.44 -14.32
CA LEU A 84 2.44 7.54 -14.21
C LEU A 84 3.63 7.43 -15.17
N ALA A 85 4.12 6.21 -15.43
CA ALA A 85 5.35 5.99 -16.19
C ALA A 85 5.11 5.91 -17.70
N SER A 86 4.00 5.32 -18.14
CA SER A 86 3.82 4.95 -19.55
C SER A 86 2.62 5.63 -20.21
N ASN A 87 1.97 6.60 -19.53
CA ASN A 87 0.69 7.18 -19.96
C ASN A 87 -0.31 6.07 -20.37
N TYR A 88 -0.26 4.94 -19.66
CA TYR A 88 -0.98 3.74 -20.05
C TYR A 88 -2.48 4.03 -20.03
N LYS A 89 -3.13 3.98 -21.20
CA LYS A 89 -4.58 4.16 -21.30
C LYS A 89 -5.25 3.01 -20.56
N SER A 90 -6.38 3.29 -19.89
CA SER A 90 -7.19 2.25 -19.25
C SER A 90 -7.78 1.36 -20.33
N ASP A 91 -7.05 0.32 -20.70
CA ASP A 91 -7.53 -0.71 -21.61
C ASP A 91 -7.98 -1.92 -20.80
N TRP A 92 -8.79 -2.80 -21.40
CA TRP A 92 -9.30 -4.02 -20.76
C TRP A 92 -8.17 -4.91 -20.19
N LYS A 93 -6.96 -4.78 -20.75
CA LYS A 93 -5.72 -5.45 -20.32
C LYS A 93 -5.31 -5.12 -18.88
N VAL A 94 -5.81 -4.03 -18.28
CA VAL A 94 -5.56 -3.72 -16.86
C VAL A 94 -6.11 -4.81 -15.94
N ILE A 95 -7.20 -5.48 -16.33
CA ILE A 95 -7.81 -6.57 -15.54
C ILE A 95 -6.81 -7.72 -15.35
N LEU A 96 -5.90 -7.95 -16.30
CA LEU A 96 -4.88 -9.01 -16.19
C LEU A 96 -3.94 -8.80 -15.01
N LEU A 97 -3.71 -7.54 -14.58
CA LEU A 97 -2.89 -7.23 -13.40
C LEU A 97 -3.55 -7.73 -12.11
N PHE A 98 -4.89 -7.73 -12.08
CA PHE A 98 -5.69 -8.12 -10.92
C PHE A 98 -6.06 -9.59 -10.91
N LEU A 99 -5.82 -10.31 -12.00
CA LEU A 99 -6.23 -11.71 -12.15
C LEU A 99 -5.70 -12.62 -11.02
N PRO A 100 -4.43 -12.52 -10.56
CA PRO A 100 -3.97 -13.28 -9.41
C PRO A 100 -4.74 -12.93 -8.12
N ALA A 101 -4.96 -11.64 -7.84
CA ALA A 101 -5.68 -11.20 -6.64
C ALA A 101 -7.14 -11.67 -6.66
N ILE A 102 -7.81 -11.59 -7.81
CA ILE A 102 -9.18 -12.09 -8.02
C ILE A 102 -9.23 -13.60 -7.83
N PHE A 103 -8.30 -14.34 -8.43
CA PHE A 103 -8.20 -15.78 -8.30
C PHE A 103 -8.07 -16.20 -6.83
N PHE A 104 -7.12 -15.63 -6.09
CA PHE A 104 -6.94 -15.95 -4.67
C PHE A 104 -8.13 -15.52 -3.81
N THR A 105 -8.75 -14.38 -4.10
CA THR A 105 -9.97 -13.94 -3.41
C THR A 105 -11.08 -14.99 -3.55
N ILE A 106 -11.36 -15.43 -4.78
CA ILE A 106 -12.41 -16.43 -5.05
C ILE A 106 -12.03 -17.78 -4.46
N TYR A 107 -10.79 -18.23 -4.66
CA TYR A 107 -10.31 -19.51 -4.13
C TYR A 107 -10.43 -19.59 -2.61
N TYR A 108 -9.97 -18.55 -1.90
CA TYR A 108 -10.01 -18.51 -0.45
C TYR A 108 -11.40 -18.28 0.12
N LEU A 109 -12.35 -17.74 -0.65
CA LEU A 109 -13.75 -17.71 -0.24
C LEU A 109 -14.30 -19.13 -0.02
N PHE A 110 -13.93 -20.08 -0.88
CA PHE A 110 -14.31 -21.49 -0.73
C PHE A 110 -13.49 -22.24 0.33
N MET A 111 -12.34 -21.68 0.74
CA MET A 111 -11.42 -22.25 1.73
C MET A 111 -11.40 -21.45 3.04
N ILE A 112 -12.45 -20.65 3.30
CA ILE A 112 -12.49 -19.72 4.43
C ILE A 112 -12.34 -20.43 5.79
N SER A 113 -12.78 -21.68 5.88
CA SER A 113 -12.64 -22.51 7.09
C SER A 113 -11.19 -22.72 7.52
N ASN A 114 -10.23 -22.56 6.60
CA ASN A 114 -8.81 -22.76 6.85
C ASN A 114 -8.08 -21.48 7.27
N PHE A 115 -8.79 -20.34 7.35
CA PHE A 115 -8.20 -19.07 7.79
C PHE A 115 -8.23 -18.94 9.30
N GLU A 116 -7.04 -18.85 9.90
CA GLU A 116 -6.90 -18.67 11.33
C GLU A 116 -5.89 -17.57 11.66
N VAL A 117 -6.21 -16.80 12.70
CA VAL A 117 -5.26 -15.85 13.29
C VAL A 117 -4.30 -16.66 14.14
N ALA A 118 -3.09 -16.89 13.64
CA ALA A 118 -2.11 -17.76 14.28
C ALA A 118 -1.46 -17.10 15.50
N LYS A 119 -1.10 -15.82 15.39
CA LYS A 119 -0.54 -15.01 16.50
C LYS A 119 -0.91 -13.55 16.34
N CYS A 120 -1.23 -12.92 17.45
CA CYS A 120 -1.35 -11.47 17.57
C CYS A 120 -0.25 -10.97 18.51
N THR A 121 0.34 -9.85 18.15
CA THR A 121 1.27 -9.11 18.99
C THR A 121 0.96 -7.62 18.88
N VAL A 122 1.59 -6.83 19.74
CA VAL A 122 1.60 -5.36 19.64
C VAL A 122 2.07 -4.89 18.26
N LEU A 123 3.01 -5.61 17.65
CA LEU A 123 3.74 -5.19 16.45
C LEU A 123 3.36 -5.89 15.17
N TYR A 124 2.61 -6.99 15.18
CA TYR A 124 2.17 -7.69 13.97
C TYR A 124 1.12 -8.76 14.30
N ALA A 125 0.37 -9.14 13.28
CA ALA A 125 -0.44 -10.35 13.25
C ALA A 125 0.17 -11.37 12.29
N SER A 126 -0.01 -12.65 12.57
CA SER A 126 0.34 -13.74 11.66
C SER A 126 -0.89 -14.58 11.37
N TYR A 127 -1.00 -15.03 10.14
CA TYR A 127 -2.16 -15.75 9.64
C TYR A 127 -1.74 -17.11 9.11
N HIS A 128 -2.61 -18.10 9.29
CA HIS A 128 -2.48 -19.39 8.61
C HIS A 128 -3.49 -19.46 7.47
N TYR A 129 -3.01 -19.81 6.29
CA TYR A 129 -3.83 -20.07 5.11
C TYR A 129 -3.08 -21.00 4.14
N PRO A 130 -3.80 -21.86 3.38
CA PRO A 130 -3.15 -22.81 2.48
C PRO A 130 -2.50 -22.09 1.30
N LEU A 131 -1.48 -22.69 0.66
CA LEU A 131 -0.79 -22.12 -0.52
C LEU A 131 -0.10 -20.74 -0.30
N GLY A 132 0.34 -20.47 0.94
CA GLY A 132 1.04 -19.23 1.29
C GLY A 132 2.22 -18.87 0.38
N ASP A 133 3.06 -19.83 0.01
CA ASP A 133 4.22 -19.59 -0.86
C ASP A 133 3.82 -19.16 -2.27
N LEU A 134 2.81 -19.82 -2.84
CA LEU A 134 2.30 -19.51 -4.18
C LEU A 134 1.65 -18.11 -4.18
N TYR A 135 0.87 -17.80 -3.15
CA TYR A 135 0.33 -16.47 -2.96
C TYR A 135 1.45 -15.43 -2.86
N GLY A 136 2.46 -15.67 -2.03
CA GLY A 136 3.62 -14.81 -1.86
C GLY A 136 4.30 -14.48 -3.19
N PHE A 137 4.52 -15.48 -4.05
CA PHE A 137 5.08 -15.26 -5.39
C PHE A 137 4.28 -14.23 -6.20
N PHE A 138 2.95 -14.40 -6.28
CA PHE A 138 2.08 -13.48 -7.00
C PHE A 138 1.89 -12.13 -6.30
N TYR A 139 2.04 -12.08 -4.98
CA TYR A 139 1.98 -10.86 -4.18
C TYR A 139 3.22 -9.97 -4.40
N TYR A 140 4.42 -10.56 -4.39
CA TYR A 140 5.68 -9.82 -4.54
C TYR A 140 6.00 -9.45 -6.00
N LEU A 141 5.49 -10.20 -6.98
CA LEU A 141 5.80 -9.97 -8.40
C LEU A 141 5.39 -8.56 -8.90
N PRO A 142 4.17 -8.04 -8.65
CA PRO A 142 3.81 -6.67 -9.03
C PRO A 142 4.69 -5.59 -8.37
N ILE A 143 5.15 -5.82 -7.14
CA ILE A 143 6.05 -4.90 -6.42
C ILE A 143 7.40 -4.85 -7.15
N LEU A 144 7.97 -6.01 -7.50
CA LEU A 144 9.22 -6.09 -8.24
C LEU A 144 9.11 -5.43 -9.62
N ILE A 145 8.04 -5.70 -10.37
CA ILE A 145 7.80 -5.08 -11.68
C ILE A 145 7.70 -3.55 -11.53
N SER A 146 7.01 -3.07 -10.49
CA SER A 146 6.89 -1.63 -10.20
C SER A 146 8.26 -0.98 -9.98
N LEU A 147 9.13 -1.62 -9.18
CA LEU A 147 10.50 -1.16 -8.95
C LEU A 147 11.30 -1.05 -10.26
N ILE A 148 11.26 -2.10 -11.10
CA ILE A 148 11.97 -2.12 -12.39
C ILE A 148 11.50 -1.00 -13.30
N ILE A 149 10.18 -0.77 -13.40
CA ILE A 149 9.61 0.30 -14.24
C ILE A 149 10.07 1.66 -13.72
N LEU A 150 9.98 1.90 -12.41
CA LEU A 150 10.39 3.18 -11.80
C LEU A 150 11.87 3.48 -12.05
N ILE A 151 12.77 2.52 -11.81
CA ILE A 151 14.21 2.66 -12.04
C ILE A 151 14.50 3.01 -13.51
N LYS A 152 13.84 2.34 -14.46
CA LYS A 152 14.02 2.61 -15.90
C LYS A 152 13.42 3.94 -16.34
N LYS A 153 12.32 4.40 -15.72
CA LYS A 153 11.60 5.60 -16.17
C LYS A 153 12.20 6.90 -15.65
N ILE A 154 12.66 6.93 -14.40
CA ILE A 154 13.20 8.14 -13.74
C ILE A 154 14.30 8.87 -14.55
N PRO A 155 15.32 8.20 -15.13
CA PRO A 155 16.36 8.90 -15.90
C PRO A 155 15.81 9.52 -17.20
N ASN A 156 14.76 8.91 -17.78
CA ASN A 156 14.16 9.32 -19.05
C ASN A 156 13.06 10.40 -18.91
N SER A 157 12.75 10.84 -17.69
CA SER A 157 11.74 11.87 -17.44
C SER A 157 12.35 13.28 -17.55
N SER A 158 11.89 14.06 -18.53
CA SER A 158 12.28 15.46 -18.71
C SER A 158 11.53 16.41 -17.77
N ASP A 159 10.26 16.11 -17.45
CA ASP A 159 9.48 16.90 -16.50
C ASP A 159 10.00 16.71 -15.06
N LYS A 160 10.40 17.82 -14.43
CA LYS A 160 10.85 17.87 -13.04
C LYS A 160 9.77 17.40 -12.07
N LYS A 161 8.50 17.76 -12.32
CA LYS A 161 7.37 17.42 -11.46
C LYS A 161 7.15 15.91 -11.46
N GLN A 162 6.99 15.31 -12.63
CA GLN A 162 6.86 13.87 -12.80
C GLN A 162 8.07 13.12 -12.23
N LYS A 163 9.29 13.60 -12.47
CA LYS A 163 10.51 12.98 -11.95
C LYS A 163 10.56 12.94 -10.43
N LEU A 164 10.10 13.98 -9.75
CA LEU A 164 10.00 14.00 -8.29
C LEU A 164 9.00 12.96 -7.79
N ILE A 165 7.81 12.89 -8.37
CA ILE A 165 6.78 11.91 -8.02
C ILE A 165 7.31 10.48 -8.17
N LEU A 166 7.94 10.17 -9.31
CA LEU A 166 8.50 8.84 -9.57
C LEU A 166 9.62 8.47 -8.57
N LYS A 167 10.46 9.43 -8.18
CA LYS A 167 11.49 9.22 -7.15
C LYS A 167 10.88 8.94 -5.78
N VAL A 168 9.87 9.71 -5.38
CA VAL A 168 9.16 9.49 -4.11
C VAL A 168 8.56 8.09 -4.09
N LEU A 169 7.86 7.68 -5.15
CA LEU A 169 7.32 6.32 -5.26
C LEU A 169 8.40 5.24 -5.25
N LEU A 170 9.56 5.46 -5.89
CA LEU A 170 10.66 4.50 -5.88
C LEU A 170 11.21 4.31 -4.47
N TYR A 171 11.55 5.40 -3.78
CA TYR A 171 12.13 5.31 -2.44
C TYR A 171 11.15 4.73 -1.43
N SER A 172 9.86 5.08 -1.52
CA SER A 172 8.84 4.50 -0.66
C SER A 172 8.61 3.02 -0.98
N THR A 173 8.63 2.60 -2.25
CA THR A 173 8.53 1.18 -2.65
C THR A 173 9.75 0.37 -2.16
N ILE A 174 10.95 0.95 -2.20
CA ILE A 174 12.16 0.33 -1.63
C ILE A 174 11.99 0.18 -0.11
N PHE A 175 11.53 1.23 0.56
CA PHE A 175 11.35 1.23 2.02
C PHE A 175 10.36 0.15 2.50
N ILE A 176 9.21 0.01 1.85
CA ILE A 176 8.25 -1.06 2.20
C ILE A 176 8.75 -2.47 1.88
N SER A 177 9.74 -2.60 0.99
CA SER A 177 10.33 -3.88 0.62
C SER A 177 11.45 -4.32 1.56
N LEU A 178 11.92 -3.45 2.47
CA LEU A 178 12.99 -3.79 3.42
C LEU A 178 12.65 -5.00 4.30
N PRO A 179 11.45 -5.11 4.92
CA PRO A 179 11.08 -6.30 5.68
C PRO A 179 11.14 -7.58 4.85
N VAL A 180 10.72 -7.51 3.58
CA VAL A 180 10.70 -8.65 2.66
C VAL A 180 12.12 -9.15 2.39
N VAL A 181 13.06 -8.25 2.09
CA VAL A 181 14.46 -8.61 1.90
C VAL A 181 15.04 -9.24 3.16
N VAL A 182 14.74 -8.69 4.34
CA VAL A 182 15.17 -9.26 5.62
C VAL A 182 14.58 -10.65 5.83
N GLY A 183 13.28 -10.85 5.57
CA GLY A 183 12.62 -12.14 5.72
C GLY A 183 13.17 -13.22 4.80
N PHE A 184 13.36 -12.92 3.51
CA PHE A 184 13.97 -13.86 2.58
C PHE A 184 15.43 -14.16 2.92
N THR A 185 16.17 -13.17 3.42
CA THR A 185 17.54 -13.39 3.91
C THR A 185 17.54 -14.34 5.11
N LEU A 186 16.65 -14.15 6.08
CA LEU A 186 16.53 -15.04 7.24
C LEU A 186 16.08 -16.45 6.86
N MET A 187 15.18 -16.58 5.89
CA MET A 187 14.77 -17.87 5.32
C MET A 187 15.97 -18.61 4.72
N PHE A 188 16.85 -17.90 4.00
CA PHE A 188 18.07 -18.48 3.45
C PHE A 188 19.04 -18.98 4.55
N PHE A 189 19.02 -18.35 5.72
CA PHE A 189 19.77 -18.80 6.92
C PHE A 189 19.01 -19.86 7.76
N GLY A 190 17.88 -20.39 7.28
CA GLY A 190 17.13 -21.47 7.93
C GLY A 190 16.10 -21.02 8.97
N SER A 191 15.81 -19.72 9.08
CA SER A 191 14.79 -19.19 9.99
C SER A 191 13.49 -18.84 9.25
N TYR A 192 12.43 -19.60 9.51
CA TYR A 192 11.12 -19.43 8.87
C TYR A 192 10.12 -18.62 9.70
N ALA A 193 10.48 -18.25 10.94
CA ALA A 193 9.54 -17.73 11.93
C ALA A 193 8.88 -16.39 11.56
N ILE A 194 9.46 -15.62 10.65
CA ILE A 194 9.00 -14.26 10.31
C ILE A 194 8.16 -14.23 9.02
N ILE A 195 8.20 -15.30 8.21
CA ILE A 195 7.56 -15.32 6.89
C ILE A 195 6.04 -15.18 7.02
N SER A 196 5.41 -15.89 7.96
CA SER A 196 3.97 -15.86 8.21
C SER A 196 3.42 -14.55 8.76
N SER A 197 4.31 -13.62 9.11
CA SER A 197 3.97 -12.29 9.65
C SER A 197 4.34 -11.17 8.67
N MET A 198 4.87 -11.52 7.50
CA MET A 198 5.51 -10.55 6.60
C MET A 198 4.51 -9.53 6.08
N GLU A 199 3.29 -9.95 5.75
CA GLU A 199 2.25 -9.07 5.22
C GLU A 199 1.84 -8.00 6.25
N SER A 200 1.71 -8.39 7.53
CA SER A 200 1.42 -7.45 8.62
C SER A 200 2.57 -6.47 8.86
N ILE A 201 3.81 -6.96 8.85
CA ILE A 201 5.00 -6.10 9.01
C ILE A 201 5.09 -5.12 7.85
N MET A 202 4.93 -5.59 6.61
CA MET A 202 4.93 -4.73 5.42
C MET A 202 3.86 -3.64 5.50
N CYS A 203 2.66 -3.95 5.97
CA CYS A 203 1.59 -2.95 6.09
C CYS A 203 1.93 -1.83 7.09
N LYS A 204 2.70 -2.10 8.14
CA LYS A 204 3.19 -1.05 9.05
C LYS A 204 4.24 -0.17 8.39
N PHE A 205 5.14 -0.76 7.59
CA PHE A 205 6.08 0.02 6.79
C PHE A 205 5.36 0.80 5.69
N ALA A 206 4.25 0.26 5.17
CA ALA A 206 3.39 0.90 4.19
C ALA A 206 2.69 2.16 4.71
N PHE A 207 2.74 2.44 6.01
CA PHE A 207 2.40 3.77 6.53
C PHE A 207 3.22 4.89 5.85
N VAL A 208 4.53 4.69 5.68
CA VAL A 208 5.40 5.65 4.96
C VAL A 208 4.99 5.74 3.49
N TYR A 209 4.52 4.63 2.93
CA TYR A 209 3.96 4.59 1.59
C TYR A 209 2.65 5.39 1.50
N ALA A 210 1.74 5.29 2.47
CA ALA A 210 0.52 6.10 2.55
C ALA A 210 0.83 7.61 2.58
N LEU A 211 1.82 8.03 3.36
CA LEU A 211 2.29 9.43 3.36
C LEU A 211 2.82 9.85 1.99
N SER A 212 3.57 8.96 1.33
CA SER A 212 4.10 9.20 -0.02
C SER A 212 2.99 9.32 -1.07
N LEU A 213 1.94 8.50 -0.97
CA LEU A 213 0.74 8.59 -1.79
C LEU A 213 -0.03 9.90 -1.51
N GLY A 214 -0.12 10.32 -0.25
CA GLY A 214 -0.70 11.60 0.13
C GLY A 214 0.05 12.78 -0.48
N PHE A 215 1.38 12.76 -0.42
CA PHE A 215 2.24 13.73 -1.11
C PHE A 215 1.95 13.74 -2.63
N LEU A 216 1.89 12.56 -3.26
CA LEU A 216 1.58 12.43 -4.68
C LEU A 216 0.24 13.08 -5.03
N ILE A 217 -0.83 12.76 -4.29
CA ILE A 217 -2.18 13.27 -4.53
C ILE A 217 -2.21 14.81 -4.42
N LEU A 218 -1.58 15.36 -3.38
CA LEU A 218 -1.53 16.81 -3.17
C LEU A 218 -0.69 17.51 -4.24
N TYR A 219 0.47 16.94 -4.58
CA TYR A 219 1.37 17.52 -5.57
C TYR A 219 0.81 17.43 -7.00
N ASN A 220 0.02 16.40 -7.28
CA ASN A 220 -0.66 16.23 -8.57
C ASN A 220 -1.94 17.09 -8.69
N SER A 221 -2.61 17.39 -7.57
CA SER A 221 -3.78 18.28 -7.57
C SER A 221 -3.37 19.73 -7.83
N PRO A 222 -4.04 20.47 -8.75
CA PRO A 222 -3.93 21.92 -8.75
C PRO A 222 -4.50 22.40 -7.41
N PHE A 223 -3.66 22.98 -6.56
CA PHE A 223 -4.12 23.58 -5.31
C PHE A 223 -5.19 24.60 -5.66
N LYS A 224 -6.39 24.50 -5.06
CA LYS A 224 -7.27 25.67 -4.94
C LYS A 224 -6.41 26.74 -4.25
N ASP A 225 -6.21 27.88 -4.90
CA ASP A 225 -5.18 28.90 -4.62
C ASP A 225 -5.07 29.35 -3.15
N GLU A 226 -6.06 29.10 -2.32
CA GLU A 226 -6.17 29.58 -0.94
C GLU A 226 -5.11 29.03 0.04
N ARG A 227 -4.37 27.95 -0.28
CA ARG A 227 -3.37 27.35 0.64
C ARG A 227 -1.98 27.17 0.04
N ASN A 228 -1.57 28.07 -0.84
CA ASN A 228 -0.24 28.06 -1.44
C ASN A 228 0.85 28.56 -0.46
N TYR A 229 0.94 27.99 0.75
CA TYR A 229 1.95 28.36 1.76
C TYR A 229 3.38 28.03 1.27
N PHE A 230 3.53 27.06 0.38
CA PHE A 230 4.82 26.77 -0.28
C PHE A 230 5.29 27.90 -1.21
N LYS A 231 4.38 28.70 -1.77
CA LYS A 231 4.72 29.91 -2.56
C LYS A 231 5.38 30.98 -1.68
N TYR A 232 4.98 31.06 -0.41
CA TYR A 232 5.58 31.94 0.60
C TYR A 232 6.91 31.40 1.13
N LEU A 233 7.06 30.08 1.27
CA LEU A 233 8.32 29.45 1.69
C LEU A 233 9.38 29.37 0.58
N SER A 234 8.98 29.31 -0.70
CA SER A 234 9.89 29.23 -1.84
C SER A 234 10.43 30.59 -2.31
N GLY A 235 10.17 31.68 -1.58
CA GLY A 235 10.64 33.02 -1.94
C GLY A 235 10.11 33.53 -3.28
N TYR A 236 8.95 33.05 -3.73
CA TYR A 236 8.38 33.46 -5.02
C TYR A 236 7.87 34.89 -4.92
N LYS A 237 8.71 35.86 -5.30
CA LYS A 237 8.32 37.28 -5.46
C LYS A 237 7.14 37.35 -6.42
N GLN A 238 5.97 37.74 -5.91
CA GLN A 238 4.90 38.22 -6.77
C GLN A 238 5.44 39.43 -7.55
N TRP A 239 5.59 39.27 -8.86
CA TRP A 239 5.64 40.42 -9.74
C TRP A 239 4.23 40.97 -9.79
N ASN A 240 4.06 42.16 -9.24
CA ASN A 240 2.83 42.94 -9.30
C ASN A 240 2.40 43.09 -10.76
N SER A 241 1.13 42.81 -11.02
CA SER A 241 0.34 43.43 -12.08
C SER A 241 -0.78 44.19 -11.41
#